data_AF-A0A2R6GKG6-F1
#
_entry.id   AF-A0A2R6GKG6-F1
#
_cell.length_a   1.000
_cell.length_b   1.000
_cell.length_c   1.000
_cell.angle_alpha   90.00
_cell.angle_beta   90.00
_cell.angle_gamma   90.00
#
_symmetry.space_group_name_H-M   'P 1'
#
loop_
_entity.id
_entity.type
_entity.pdbx_description
1 polymer ?
#
loop_
_entity_poly.entity_id
_entity_poly.type
_entity_poly.pdbx_seq_one_letter_code
_entity_poly.pdbx_strand_id
1 'polypeptide(L)' 'MSDEGRALLTEREREIISGEADVTDNYRYKVESTVRNRVKKKLADDVEVLKEHLPDVHELVIEKVCGDDVE' A
#
# COMPACT_ATOMS: atom_id res chain seq x y z
N MET A 1 19.44 3.79 -11.84
CA MET A 1 18.83 4.21 -10.57
C MET A 1 18.10 2.98 -10.10
N SER A 2 18.53 2.34 -9.01
CA SER A 2 17.79 1.20 -8.49
C SER A 2 16.34 1.64 -8.28
N ASP A 3 15.36 0.85 -8.70
CA ASP A 3 13.93 1.03 -8.39
C ASP A 3 13.67 0.80 -6.88
N GLU A 4 14.52 1.34 -6.01
CA GLU A 4 14.51 1.25 -4.54
C GLU A 4 13.53 2.27 -3.93
N GLY A 5 12.48 2.62 -4.65
CA GLY A 5 11.35 3.36 -4.09
C GLY A 5 10.38 2.39 -3.43
N ARG A 6 9.93 2.67 -2.20
CA ARG A 6 8.77 1.95 -1.64
C ARG A 6 7.48 2.49 -2.26
N ALA A 7 6.56 1.60 -2.60
CA ALA A 7 5.17 1.96 -2.90
C ALA A 7 4.43 2.30 -1.59
N LEU A 8 3.39 1.54 -1.22
CA LEU A 8 2.60 1.81 -0.02
C LEU A 8 3.31 1.41 1.29
N LEU A 9 3.94 0.23 1.28
CA LEU A 9 4.52 -0.43 2.46
C LEU A 9 6.04 -0.48 2.37
N THR A 10 6.69 -0.24 3.50
CA THR A 10 8.09 -0.62 3.71
C THR A 10 8.24 -2.15 3.82
N GLU A 11 9.46 -2.65 3.62
CA GLU A 11 9.80 -4.06 3.86
C GLU A 11 9.43 -4.48 5.28
N ARG A 12 9.83 -3.69 6.28
CA ARG A 12 9.53 -3.98 7.68
C ARG A 12 8.03 -4.00 7.98
N GLU A 13 7.25 -3.10 7.39
CA GLU A 13 5.79 -3.12 7.53
C GLU A 13 5.19 -4.40 6.93
N ARG A 14 5.73 -4.90 5.80
CA ARG A 14 5.30 -6.19 5.22
C ARG A 14 5.57 -7.35 6.18
N GLU A 15 6.79 -7.46 6.69
CA GLU A 15 7.17 -8.51 7.65
C GLU A 15 6.28 -8.51 8.91
N ILE A 16 5.96 -7.32 9.44
CA ILE A 16 5.11 -7.18 10.63
C ILE A 16 3.67 -7.60 10.32
N ILE A 17 3.13 -7.21 9.18
CA ILE A 17 1.74 -7.52 8.80
C ILE A 17 1.59 -9.01 8.43
N SER A 18 2.58 -9.59 7.73
CA SER A 18 2.60 -11.02 7.37
C SER A 18 2.84 -11.95 8.56
N GLY A 19 3.34 -11.41 9.68
CA GLY A 19 3.66 -12.18 10.89
C GLY A 19 5.05 -12.82 10.88
N GLU A 20 5.89 -12.47 9.90
CA GLU A 20 7.30 -12.89 9.85
C GLU A 20 8.16 -12.18 10.90
N ALA A 21 7.75 -10.99 11.34
CA ALA A 21 8.44 -10.26 12.40
C ALA A 21 8.01 -10.71 13.80
N ASP A 22 8.99 -11.06 14.63
CA ASP A 22 8.77 -11.26 16.07
C ASP A 22 8.59 -9.91 16.78
N VAL A 23 7.34 -9.49 16.95
CA VAL A 23 6.94 -8.25 17.62
C VAL A 23 5.71 -8.46 18.49
N THR A 24 5.49 -7.57 19.46
CA THR A 24 4.32 -7.65 20.32
C THR A 24 3.02 -7.37 19.55
N ASP A 25 1.91 -7.97 19.99
CA ASP A 25 0.59 -7.76 19.39
C ASP A 25 0.18 -6.28 19.36
N ASN A 26 0.51 -5.53 20.41
CA ASN A 26 0.24 -4.09 20.46
C ASN A 26 1.00 -3.34 19.36
N TYR A 27 2.27 -3.69 19.15
CA TYR A 27 3.06 -3.07 18.09
C TYR A 27 2.55 -3.46 16.70
N ARG A 28 2.23 -4.73 16.47
CA ARG A 28 1.60 -5.19 15.23
C ARG A 28 0.30 -4.43 14.96
N TYR A 29 -0.60 -4.34 15.93
CA TYR A 29 -1.86 -3.60 15.83
C TYR A 29 -1.65 -2.12 15.51
N LYS A 30 -0.64 -1.49 16.11
CA LYS A 30 -0.27 -0.10 15.81
C LYS A 30 0.19 0.06 14.35
N VAL A 31 0.98 -0.87 13.83
CA VAL A 31 1.44 -0.86 12.43
C VAL A 31 0.25 -1.03 11.49
N GLU A 32 -0.61 -2.03 11.72
CA GLU A 32 -1.82 -2.23 10.92
C GLU A 32 -2.74 -0.99 10.92
N SER A 33 -2.92 -0.38 12.10
CA SER A 33 -3.73 0.84 12.24
C SER A 33 -3.12 2.02 11.49
N THR A 34 -1.79 2.15 11.53
CA THR A 34 -1.05 3.18 10.80
C THR A 34 -1.23 3.02 9.29
N VAL A 35 -1.04 1.79 8.78
CA VAL A 35 -1.21 1.47 7.36
C VAL A 35 -2.64 1.71 6.91
N ARG A 36 -3.63 1.27 7.69
CA ARG A 36 -5.05 1.50 7.38
C ARG A 36 -5.39 2.99 7.27
N ASN A 37 -4.87 3.82 8.18
CA ASN A 37 -5.06 5.26 8.12
C ASN A 37 -4.34 5.90 6.92
N ARG A 38 -3.14 5.41 6.56
CA ARG A 38 -2.39 5.86 5.39
C ARG A 38 -3.16 5.58 4.11
N VAL A 39 -3.70 4.37 3.94
CA VAL A 39 -4.53 4.01 2.79
C VAL A 39 -5.76 4.91 2.71
N LYS A 40 -6.52 5.02 3.79
CA LYS A 40 -7.77 5.80 3.81
C LYS A 40 -7.58 7.29 3.51
N LYS A 41 -6.48 7.88 3.95
CA LYS A 41 -6.29 9.33 3.90
C LYS A 41 -5.31 9.79 2.83
N LYS A 42 -4.27 9.02 2.54
CA LYS A 42 -3.20 9.44 1.61
C LYS A 42 -3.38 8.77 0.26
N LEU A 43 -3.51 7.45 0.24
CA LEU A 43 -3.66 6.73 -1.02
C LEU A 43 -4.94 7.14 -1.76
N ALA A 44 -6.03 7.42 -1.04
CA ALA A 44 -7.26 7.94 -1.64
C ALA A 44 -7.03 9.28 -2.36
N ASP A 45 -6.37 10.24 -1.69
CA ASP A 45 -6.04 11.54 -2.28
C ASP A 45 -5.10 11.38 -3.48
N ASP A 46 -4.08 10.52 -3.36
CA ASP A 46 -3.13 10.23 -4.44
C ASP A 46 -3.84 9.63 -5.67
N VAL A 47 -4.79 8.70 -5.48
CA VAL A 47 -5.56 8.08 -6.56
C VAL A 47 -6.42 9.10 -7.31
N GLU A 48 -7.05 10.05 -6.60
CA GLU A 48 -7.81 11.12 -7.27
C GLU A 48 -6.91 12.05 -8.09
N VAL A 49 -5.72 12.39 -7.57
CA VAL A 49 -4.72 13.16 -8.32
C VAL A 49 -4.25 12.41 -9.57
N LEU A 50 -3.99 11.10 -9.46
CA LEU A 50 -3.63 10.27 -10.61
C LEU A 50 -4.74 10.24 -11.65
N LYS A 51 -6.00 10.08 -11.22
CA LYS A 51 -7.15 10.08 -12.12
C LYS A 51 -7.28 11.39 -12.91
N GLU A 52 -6.99 12.53 -12.28
CA GLU A 52 -7.10 13.84 -12.93
C GLU A 52 -5.91 14.15 -13.85
N HIS A 53 -4.69 13.79 -13.44
CA HIS A 53 -3.47 14.31 -14.08
C HIS A 53 -2.62 13.24 -14.78
N LEU A 54 -2.76 11.97 -14.42
CA LEU A 54 -2.03 10.83 -15.00
C LEU A 54 -2.96 9.60 -15.16
N PRO A 55 -3.97 9.69 -16.04
CA PRO A 55 -5.02 8.67 -16.15
C PRO A 55 -4.50 7.29 -16.56
N ASP A 56 -3.39 7.23 -17.30
CA ASP A 56 -2.68 6.00 -17.64
C ASP A 56 -2.12 5.30 -16.40
N VAL A 57 -1.53 6.06 -15.47
CA VAL A 57 -1.02 5.52 -14.21
C VAL A 57 -2.17 5.11 -13.28
N HIS A 58 -3.27 5.87 -13.26
CA HIS A 58 -4.48 5.47 -12.54
C HIS A 58 -5.02 4.13 -13.05
N GLU A 59 -5.09 3.92 -14.36
CA GLU A 59 -5.51 2.64 -14.96
C GLU A 59 -4.58 1.50 -14.54
N LEU A 60 -3.26 1.72 -14.52
CA LEU A 60 -2.31 0.73 -14.01
C LEU A 60 -2.56 0.36 -12.53
N VAL A 61 -2.89 1.35 -11.68
CA VAL A 61 -3.23 1.09 -10.27
C VAL A 61 -4.51 0.24 -10.17
N ILE A 62 -5.55 0.58 -10.93
CA ILE A 62 -6.80 -0.20 -10.95
C ILE A 62 -6.55 -1.62 -11.47
N GLU A 63 -5.77 -1.77 -12.54
CA GLU A 63 -5.37 -3.08 -13.06
C GLU A 63 -4.64 -3.90 -12.00
N LYS A 64 -3.67 -3.33 -11.27
CA LYS A 64 -2.92 -4.08 -10.24
C LYS A 64 -3.72 -4.38 -8.98
N VAL A 65 -4.82 -3.67 -8.72
CA VAL A 65 -5.69 -3.90 -7.55
C VAL A 65 -6.87 -4.81 -7.89
N CYS A 66 -7.45 -4.68 -9.08
CA CYS A 66 -8.66 -5.38 -9.50
C CYS A 66 -8.42 -6.46 -10.57
N GLY A 67 -7.24 -6.51 -11.17
CA GLY A 67 -6.94 -7.29 -12.38
C GLY A 67 -6.42 -8.72 -12.14
N ASP A 68 -6.39 -9.21 -10.90
CA ASP A 68 -5.94 -10.56 -10.57
C ASP A 68 -6.99 -11.37 -9.77
N ASP A 69 -8.29 -11.19 -10.09
CA ASP A 69 -9.38 -12.12 -9.72
C ASP A 69 -9.75 -13.00 -10.93
N VAL A 70 -8.78 -13.74 -11.47
CA VAL A 70 -8.99 -14.91 -12.34
C VAL A 70 -7.97 -16.00 -11.97
N GLU A 71 -8.21 -16.66 -10.82
CA GLU A 71 -8.26 -18.13 -10.63
C GLU A 71 -8.48 -18.51 -9.15
#